data_AF-A0A7X8R3P8-F1
#
_entry.id   AF-A0A7X8R3P8-F1
#
_cell.length_a   1.000
_cell.length_b   1.000
_cell.length_c   1.000
_cell.angle_alpha   90.00
_cell.angle_beta   90.00
_cell.angle_gamma   90.00
#
_symmetry.space_group_name_H-M   'P 1'
#
loop_
_entity.id
_entity.type
_entity.pdbx_description
1 polymer ?
#
loop_
_entity_poly.entity_id
_entity_poly.type
_entity_poly.pdbx_seq_one_letter_code
_entity_poly.pdbx_strand_id
1 'polypeptide(L)' 'MNTGRFHLRSFLLGVGIGIIITSIISLIYLSGRDPFEGLTEEQIIARAEKFGMVRKQQSY' A
#
# COMPACT_ATOMS: atom_id res chain seq x y z
N MET A 1 28.57 -28.75 21.31
CA MET A 1 28.09 -27.62 20.47
C MET A 1 26.64 -27.37 20.83
N ASN A 2 26.26 -26.15 21.22
CA ASN A 2 24.93 -25.85 21.76
C ASN A 2 23.94 -25.51 20.62
N THR A 3 23.46 -26.55 19.93
CA THR A 3 22.72 -26.50 18.66
C THR A 3 21.47 -25.60 18.72
N GLY A 4 20.76 -25.56 19.85
CA GLY A 4 19.53 -24.76 20.02
C GLY A 4 19.74 -23.24 19.91
N ARG A 5 20.89 -22.70 20.36
CA ARG A 5 21.20 -21.26 20.23
C ARG A 5 21.48 -20.85 18.78
N PHE A 6 22.04 -21.76 17.97
CA PHE A 6 22.35 -21.48 16.57
C PHE A 6 21.07 -21.41 15.72
N HIS A 7 20.11 -22.32 15.93
CA HIS A 7 18.83 -22.30 15.21
C HIS A 7 18.02 -21.04 15.49
N LEU A 8 17.93 -20.62 16.76
CA LEU A 8 17.18 -19.42 17.13
C LEU A 8 17.79 -18.16 16.51
N ARG A 9 19.13 -18.04 16.51
CA ARG A 9 19.82 -16.90 15.88
C ARG A 9 19.57 -16.83 14.38
N SER A 10 19.68 -17.96 13.68
CA SER A 10 19.42 -18.01 12.24
C SER A 10 17.96 -17.73 11.89
N PHE A 11 17.02 -18.18 12.73
CA PHE A 11 15.59 -17.88 12.57
C PHE A 11 15.30 -16.39 12.72
N LEU A 12 15.81 -15.75 13.77
CA LEU A 12 15.67 -14.29 13.97
C LEU A 12 16.28 -13.48 12.83
N LEU A 13 17.44 -13.90 12.32
CA LEU A 13 18.07 -13.28 11.15
C LEU A 13 17.22 -13.46 9.88
N GLY A 14 16.67 -14.65 9.67
CA GLY A 14 15.78 -14.93 8.54
C GLY A 14 14.50 -14.11 8.58
N VAL A 15 13.86 -14.00 9.74
CA VAL A 15 12.66 -13.16 9.95
C VAL A 15 12.97 -11.69 9.69
N GLY A 16 14.09 -11.18 10.22
CA GLY A 16 14.50 -9.79 10.01
C GLY A 16 14.68 -9.45 8.53
N ILE A 17 15.38 -10.32 7.79
CA ILE A 17 15.59 -10.13 6.35
C ILE A 17 14.27 -10.23 5.57
N GLY A 18 13.40 -11.18 5.94
CA GLY A 18 12.08 -11.33 5.33
C GLY A 18 11.24 -10.06 5.46
N ILE A 19 11.22 -9.45 6.65
CA ILE A 19 10.50 -8.19 6.89
C ILE A 19 11.05 -7.08 5.99
N ILE A 20 12.37 -6.91 5.92
CA ILE A 20 12.99 -5.86 5.10
C ILE A 20 12.60 -6.02 3.63
N ILE A 21 12.71 -7.23 3.08
CA ILE A 21 12.39 -7.51 1.68
C ILE A 21 10.90 -7.26 1.41
N THR A 22 10.00 -7.80 2.25
CA THR A 22 8.56 -7.59 2.09
C THR A 22 8.19 -6.11 2.18
N SER A 23 8.78 -5.35 3.11
CA SER A 23 8.54 -3.91 3.22
C SER A 23 8.99 -3.14 1.99
N ILE A 24 10.16 -3.45 1.41
CA ILE A 24 10.64 -2.80 0.18
C ILE A 24 9.70 -3.10 -0.98
N ILE A 25 9.28 -4.36 -1.14
CA ILE A 25 8.33 -4.75 -2.21
C ILE A 25 7.00 -4.02 -2.05
N SER A 26 6.44 -3.96 -0.83
CA SER A 26 5.20 -3.21 -0.57
C SER A 26 5.36 -1.72 -0.89
N LEU A 27 6.49 -1.11 -0.56
CA LEU A 27 6.74 0.30 -0.84
C LEU A 27 6.78 0.56 -2.35
N ILE A 28 7.48 -0.29 -3.11
CA ILE A 28 7.55 -0.19 -4.58
C ILE A 28 6.17 -0.37 -5.19
N TYR A 29 5.43 -1.38 -4.75
CA TYR A 29 4.08 -1.65 -5.22
C TYR A 29 3.14 -0.47 -4.98
N LEU A 30 3.19 0.14 -3.78
CA LEU A 30 2.35 1.28 -3.44
C LEU A 30 2.76 2.55 -4.20
N SER A 31 4.08 2.73 -4.42
CA SER A 31 4.61 3.91 -5.12
C SER A 31 4.39 3.87 -6.63
N GLY A 32 4.37 2.66 -7.21
CA GLY A 32 4.16 2.46 -8.65
C GLY A 32 2.69 2.33 -9.07
N ARG A 33 1.76 2.20 -8.12
CA ARG A 33 0.33 2.11 -8.43
C ARG A 33 -0.27 3.50 -8.59
N ASP A 34 -1.03 3.71 -9.66
CA ASP A 34 -1.78 4.96 -9.80
C ASP A 34 -2.88 4.99 -8.71
N PRO A 35 -2.91 6.01 -7.82
CA PRO A 35 -3.94 6.13 -6.78
C PRO A 35 -5.36 6.29 -7.33
N PHE A 36 -5.50 6.51 -8.64
CA PHE A 36 -6.76 6.59 -9.36
C PHE A 36 -7.09 5.33 -10.18
N GLU A 37 -6.22 4.32 -10.18
CA GLU A 37 -6.45 3.06 -10.88
C GLU A 37 -7.66 2.32 -10.26
N GLY A 38 -8.68 2.05 -11.08
CA GLY A 38 -9.89 1.33 -10.65
C GLY A 38 -10.95 2.18 -9.95
N LEU A 39 -10.83 3.52 -9.96
CA LEU A 39 -11.95 4.37 -9.57
C LEU A 39 -13.04 4.39 -10.66
N THR A 40 -14.30 4.22 -10.23
CA THR A 40 -15.44 4.45 -11.12
C THR A 40 -15.72 5.94 -11.28
N GLU A 41 -16.38 6.32 -12.37
CA GLU A 41 -16.68 7.72 -12.69
C GLU A 41 -17.45 8.42 -11.56
N GLU A 42 -18.38 7.73 -10.91
CA GLU A 42 -19.16 8.25 -9.78
C GLU A 42 -18.27 8.55 -8.57
N GLN A 43 -17.27 7.71 -8.31
CA GLN A 43 -16.33 7.90 -7.21
C GLN A 43 -15.38 9.08 -7.49
N ILE A 44 -15.01 9.28 -8.76
CA ILE A 44 -14.22 10.44 -9.20
C ILE A 44 -15.03 11.73 -8.99
N ILE A 45 -16.28 11.76 -9.45
CA ILE A 45 -17.18 12.91 -9.30
C ILE A 45 -17.41 13.22 -7.81
N ALA A 46 -17.71 12.21 -6.98
CA ALA A 46 -17.92 12.40 -5.55
C ALA A 46 -16.66 12.93 -4.81
N ARG A 47 -15.46 12.52 -5.22
CA ARG A 47 -14.21 13.09 -4.70
C ARG A 47 -14.04 14.54 -5.17
N ALA A 48 -14.28 14.81 -6.44
CA ALA A 48 -14.15 16.14 -7.01
C ALA A 48 -15.15 17.14 -6.38
N GLU A 49 -16.38 16.70 -6.08
CA GLU A 49 -17.37 17.48 -5.31
C GLU A 49 -16.85 17.84 -3.91
N LYS A 50 -16.24 16.88 -3.19
CA LYS A 50 -15.65 17.13 -1.85
C LYS A 50 -14.53 18.17 -1.87
N PHE A 51 -13.78 18.23 -2.97
CA PHE A 51 -12.74 19.24 -3.17
C PHE A 51 -13.27 20.53 -3.81
N GLY A 52 -14.58 20.65 -4.02
CA GLY A 52 -15.20 21.83 -4.64
C GLY A 52 -14.87 22.00 -6.14
N MET A 53 -14.31 20.97 -6.77
CA MET A 53 -13.87 20.99 -8.17
C MET A 53 -15.02 20.84 -9.17
N VAL A 54 -16.15 20.25 -8.74
CA VAL A 54 -17.35 20.10 -9.58
C VAL A 54 -18.57 20.58 -8.79
N ARG A 55 -19.32 21.54 -9.35
CA ARG A 55 -20.67 21.85 -8.88
C ARG A 55 -21.64 20.90 -9.57
N LYS A 56 -22.47 20.20 -8.80
CA LYS A 56 -23.66 19.53 -9.34
C LYS A 56 -24.43 20.56 -10.17
N GLN A 57 -24.46 20.39 -11.48
CA GLN A 57 -25.42 21.11 -12.31
C GLN A 57 -26.80 20.64 -11.86
N GLN A 58 -27.45 21.44 -11.01
CA GLN A 58 -28.90 21.38 -10.88
C GLN A 58 -29.46 21.88 -12.21
N SER A 59 -29.63 20.96 -13.15
CA SER A 59 -30.35 21.20 -14.39
C SER A 59 -31.82 21.36 -14.01
N TYR A 60 -32.33 22.57 -14.14
CA TYR A 60 -33.76 22.91 -14.06
C TYR A 60 -34.36 22.85 -15.46
#